data_AF-A0AAU3ZUD1-F1
#
_entry.id   AF-A0AAU3ZUD1-F1
#
_cell.length_a   1.000
_cell.length_b   1.000
_cell.length_c   1.000
_cell.angle_alpha   90.00
_cell.angle_beta   90.00
_cell.angle_gamma   90.00
#
_symmetry.space_group_name_H-M   'P 1'
#
loop_
_entity.id
_entity.type
_entity.pdbx_description
1 polymer ?
#
loop_
_entity_poly.entity_id
_entity_poly.type
_entity_poly.pdbx_seq_one_letter_code
_entity_poly.pdbx_strand_id
1 'polypeptide(L)' 'MSQPTDDPLVCLCARVTEATVLLAKESGVRDVPGLREATGANTGCGDCLLDLEELLAL' A
#
# COMPACT_ATOMS: atom_id res chain seq x y z
N MET A 1 -15.55 6.68 -20.53
CA MET A 1 -15.28 7.30 -19.22
C MET A 1 -13.82 7.71 -19.27
N SER A 2 -13.54 9.00 -19.48
CA SER A 2 -12.19 9.48 -19.74
C SER A 2 -11.57 10.07 -18.46
N GLN A 3 -10.50 9.42 -17.99
CA GLN A 3 -9.27 9.99 -17.37
C GLN A 3 -9.36 10.60 -15.94
N PRO A 4 -8.26 10.72 -15.16
CA PRO A 4 -6.82 10.58 -15.48
C PRO A 4 -6.01 9.73 -14.46
N THR A 5 -4.67 9.83 -14.48
CA THR A 5 -3.72 9.63 -13.36
C THR A 5 -4.29 9.54 -11.92
N ASP A 6 -4.91 8.43 -11.55
CA ASP A 6 -5.38 8.20 -10.18
C ASP A 6 -4.37 7.30 -9.46
N ASP A 7 -3.98 7.73 -8.26
CA ASP A 7 -3.21 6.93 -7.30
C ASP A 7 -4.22 6.17 -6.43
N PRO A 8 -4.54 4.90 -6.75
CA PRO A 8 -5.66 4.21 -6.14
C PRO A 8 -5.40 3.94 -4.66
N LEU A 9 -6.46 3.99 -3.85
CA LEU A 9 -6.39 3.56 -2.46
C LEU A 9 -6.26 2.03 -2.39
N VAL A 10 -5.15 1.58 -1.80
CA VAL A 10 -4.89 0.17 -1.49
C VAL A 10 -5.48 -0.17 -0.12
N CYS A 11 -5.34 0.71 0.88
CA CYS A 11 -5.93 0.51 2.21
C CYS A 11 -6.94 1.63 2.53
N LEU A 12 -8.23 1.30 2.49
CA LEU A 12 -9.29 2.26 2.84
C LEU A 12 -9.24 2.70 4.30
N CYS A 13 -8.96 1.78 5.25
CA CYS A 13 -8.93 2.08 6.68
C CYS A 13 -7.87 3.15 7.02
N ALA A 14 -6.66 3.00 6.48
CA ALA A 14 -5.53 3.89 6.73
C ALA A 14 -5.37 4.99 5.66
N ARG A 15 -6.24 5.00 4.63
CA ARG A 15 -6.14 5.88 3.46
C ARG A 15 -4.77 5.83 2.76
N VAL A 16 -4.21 4.63 2.64
CA VAL A 16 -2.91 4.40 1.97
C VAL A 16 -3.14 4.11 0.51
N THR A 17 -2.36 4.78 -0.34
CA THR A 17 -2.41 4.64 -1.80
C THR A 17 -1.32 3.72 -2.34
N GLU A 18 -1.42 3.31 -3.60
CA GLU A 18 -0.39 2.51 -4.29
C GLU A 18 0.96 3.22 -4.31
N ALA A 19 1.01 4.51 -4.67
CA ALA A 19 2.25 5.28 -4.69
C ALA A 19 2.93 5.34 -3.32
N THR A 20 2.14 5.41 -2.24
CA THR A 20 2.67 5.38 -0.87
C THR A 20 3.38 4.06 -0.58
N VAL A 21 2.83 2.93 -1.04
CA VAL A 21 3.44 1.59 -0.87
C VAL A 21 4.73 1.49 -1.70
N LEU A 22 4.71 1.97 -2.94
CA LEU A 22 5.88 1.95 -3.83
C LEU A 22 7.03 2.83 -3.28
N LEU A 23 6.72 4.03 -2.76
CA LEU A 23 7.71 4.90 -2.11
C LEU A 23 8.32 4.28 -0.85
N ALA A 24 7.51 3.57 -0.05
CA ALA A 24 8.03 2.83 1.12
C ALA A 24 8.99 1.71 0.68
N LYS A 25 8.65 1.02 -0.41
CA LYS A 25 9.50 -0.02 -1.01
C LYS A 25 10.81 0.53 -1.58
N GLU A 26 10.77 1.69 -2.23
CA GLU A 26 11.97 2.41 -2.70
C GLU A 26 12.85 2.85 -1.52
N SER A 27 12.23 3.16 -0.38
CA SER A 27 12.91 3.49 0.89
C SER A 27 13.47 2.26 1.62
N GLY A 28 13.29 1.06 1.08
CA GLY A 28 13.90 -0.18 1.59
C GLY A 28 12.96 -1.10 2.37
N VAL A 29 11.66 -0.78 2.47
CA VAL A 29 10.67 -1.71 3.04
C VAL A 29 10.49 -2.92 2.12
N ARG A 30 10.55 -4.14 2.69
CA ARG A 30 10.50 -5.40 1.92
C ARG A 30 9.43 -6.38 2.39
N ASP A 31 8.68 -6.05 3.43
CA ASP A 31 7.68 -6.94 4.00
C ASP A 31 6.47 -6.16 4.57
N VAL A 32 5.39 -6.90 4.83
CA VAL A 32 4.13 -6.34 5.36
C VAL A 32 4.31 -5.74 6.76
N PRO A 33 5.06 -6.34 7.71
CA PRO A 33 5.36 -5.69 8.99
C PRO A 33 6.02 -4.32 8.82
N GLY A 34 7.01 -4.19 7.92
CA GLY A 34 7.64 -2.90 7.63
C GLY A 34 6.68 -1.91 6.98
N LEU A 35 5.78 -2.35 6.09
CA LEU A 35 4.75 -1.48 5.53
C LEU A 35 3.76 -0.97 6.58
N ARG A 36 3.36 -1.83 7.53
CA ARG A 36 2.50 -1.45 8.65
C ARG A 36 3.15 -0.35 9.48
N GLU A 37 4.45 -0.48 9.79
CA GLU A 37 5.20 0.53 10.54
C GLU A 37 5.35 1.84 9.76
N ALA A 38 5.68 1.76 8.46
CA ALA A 38 5.94 2.93 7.63
C ALA A 38 4.68 3.71 7.22
N THR A 39 3.55 3.02 7.04
CA THR A 39 2.35 3.60 6.38
C THR A 39 1.06 3.44 7.20
N GLY A 40 1.04 2.55 8.19
CA GLY A 40 -0.19 2.17 8.90
C GLY A 40 -1.13 1.26 8.10
N ALA A 41 -0.83 0.92 6.85
CA ALA A 41 -1.64 0.00 6.05
C ALA A 41 -1.81 -1.35 6.76
N ASN A 42 -2.94 -2.01 6.57
CA ASN A 42 -3.21 -3.35 7.11
C ASN A 42 -3.20 -3.47 8.65
N THR A 43 -3.40 -2.37 9.37
CA THR A 43 -3.59 -2.36 10.84
C THR A 43 -5.06 -2.27 11.27
N GLY A 44 -5.98 -2.15 10.30
CA GLY A 44 -7.43 -2.07 10.48
C GLY A 44 -8.16 -3.39 10.18
N CYS A 45 -8.97 -3.44 9.12
CA CYS A 45 -9.79 -4.61 8.77
C CYS A 45 -9.00 -5.81 8.23
N GLY A 46 -7.84 -5.57 7.61
CA GLY A 46 -7.00 -6.60 7.03
C GLY A 46 -7.23 -6.88 5.54
N ASP A 47 -8.29 -6.35 4.93
CA ASP A 47 -8.70 -6.71 3.55
C ASP A 47 -7.62 -6.45 2.49
N CYS A 48 -6.85 -5.36 2.65
CA CYS A 48 -5.77 -4.99 1.73
C CYS A 48 -4.51 -5.87 1.80
N LEU A 49 -4.48 -6.96 2.59
CA LEU A 49 -3.26 -7.75 2.79
C LEU A 49 -2.67 -8.28 1.48
N LEU A 50 -3.52 -8.89 0.64
CA LEU A 50 -3.09 -9.49 -0.62
C LEU A 50 -2.55 -8.42 -1.59
N ASP A 51 -3.23 -7.28 -1.70
CA ASP A 51 -2.79 -6.18 -2.55
C ASP A 51 -1.39 -5.65 -2.14
N LEU A 52 -1.12 -5.57 -0.83
CA LEU A 52 0.21 -5.16 -0.32
C LEU A 52 1.29 -6.19 -0.64
N GLU A 53 0.98 -7.50 -0.54
CA GLU A 53 1.92 -8.56 -0.90
C GLU A 53 2.24 -8.55 -2.39
N GLU A 54 1.23 -8.33 -3.24
CA GLU A 54 1.42 -8.19 -4.69
C GLU A 54 2.31 -6.99 -5.03
N LEU A 55 2.07 -5.82 -4.44
CA LEU A 55 2.90 -4.62 -4.67
C LEU A 55 4.34 -4.78 -4.17
N LEU A 56 4.55 -5.48 -3.06
CA LEU A 56 5.90 -5.78 -2.56
C LEU A 56 6.66 -6.74 -3.47
N ALA A 57 5.97 -7.64 -4.18
CA ALA A 57 6.57 -8.62 -5.09
C ALA A 57 6.98 -8.06 -6.46
N LEU A 58 6.53 -6.84 -6.82
CA LEU A 58 6.92 -6.15 -8.07
C LEU A 58 8.43 -5.83 -8.17
#